data_AF-A0A352KIU2-F1
#
_entry.id   AF-A0A352KIU2-F1
#
_cell.length_a   1.000
_cell.length_b   1.000
_cell.length_c   1.000
_cell.angle_alpha   90.00
_cell.angle_beta   90.00
_cell.angle_gamma   90.00
#
_symmetry.space_group_name_H-M   'P 1'
#
loop_
_entity.id
_entity.type
_entity.pdbx_description
1 polymer ?
#
loop_
_entity_poly.entity_id
_entity_poly.type
_entity_poly.pdbx_seq_one_letter_code
_entity_poly.pdbx_strand_id
1 'polypeptide(L)'
;EQASLQVRQSIVNKMLYSYRDLTLLLPGEKGFLTEESVALNLSYWVYPALNHFAQSNAQFGEVRDSGLALLKQAKFGRWQLPADWILVSFDPEKSIQPWQQSSQRYGYDAVRIPLYLKWAGHASSELVAPYAKFVHSFCAFELLPDWVDLTAETVHMNSADAGMRAIYHYLLGDSARDCEFNQYVSEPNYYSDVLALLVQAAEQIAMAR
;
A
#
# COMPACT_ATOMS: atom_id res chain seq x y z
N GLU A 1 -14.56 -3.67 -22.32
CA GLU A 1 -14.21 -5.02 -21.80
C GLU A 1 -13.00 -5.66 -22.49
N GLN A 2 -12.97 -5.74 -23.82
CA GLN A 2 -11.85 -6.36 -24.57
C GLN A 2 -10.47 -5.71 -24.31
N ALA A 3 -10.39 -4.38 -24.22
CA ALA A 3 -9.13 -3.71 -23.88
C ALA A 3 -8.64 -4.08 -22.46
N SER A 4 -9.54 -4.22 -21.49
CA SER A 4 -9.18 -4.66 -20.13
C SER A 4 -8.63 -6.08 -20.15
N LEU A 5 -9.25 -7.00 -20.89
CA LEU A 5 -8.77 -8.37 -21.05
C LEU A 5 -7.34 -8.43 -21.62
N GLN A 6 -7.04 -7.63 -22.64
CA GLN A 6 -5.71 -7.57 -23.25
C GLN A 6 -4.64 -7.07 -22.28
N VAL A 7 -4.95 -6.03 -21.50
CA VAL A 7 -4.03 -5.52 -20.47
C VAL A 7 -3.81 -6.56 -19.38
N ARG A 8 -4.89 -7.19 -18.88
CA ARG A 8 -4.79 -8.25 -17.86
C ARG A 8 -3.97 -9.44 -18.32
N GLN A 9 -4.15 -9.87 -19.58
CA GLN A 9 -3.34 -10.94 -20.14
C GLN A 9 -1.87 -10.55 -20.25
N SER A 10 -1.58 -9.29 -20.58
CA SER A 10 -0.21 -8.78 -20.63
C SER A 10 0.43 -8.76 -19.25
N ILE A 11 -0.33 -8.39 -18.19
CA ILE A 11 0.14 -8.48 -16.80
C ILE A 11 0.49 -9.93 -16.46
N VAL A 12 -0.43 -10.87 -16.72
CA VAL A 12 -0.20 -12.29 -16.46
C VAL A 12 1.07 -12.80 -17.15
N ASN A 13 1.27 -12.44 -18.42
CA ASN A 13 2.37 -12.96 -19.22
C ASN A 13 3.73 -12.33 -18.93
N LYS A 14 3.77 -11.10 -18.40
CA LYS A 14 5.00 -10.30 -18.34
C LYS A 14 5.38 -9.81 -16.96
N MET A 15 4.42 -9.76 -16.04
CA MET A 15 4.56 -9.08 -14.76
C MET A 15 4.41 -10.02 -13.57
N LEU A 16 3.99 -11.27 -13.78
CA LEU A 16 3.88 -12.24 -12.70
C LEU A 16 5.14 -13.10 -12.61
N TYR A 17 5.66 -13.27 -11.41
CA TYR A 17 6.83 -14.09 -11.13
C TYR A 17 6.51 -15.10 -10.03
N SER A 18 6.73 -16.39 -10.29
CA SER A 18 6.52 -17.44 -9.29
C SER A 18 7.74 -17.55 -8.39
N TYR A 19 7.55 -17.44 -7.08
CA TYR A 19 8.61 -17.54 -6.08
C TYR A 19 8.10 -18.33 -4.87
N ARG A 20 8.61 -19.57 -4.69
CA ARG A 20 8.10 -20.52 -3.69
C ARG A 20 6.57 -20.68 -3.85
N ASP A 21 5.82 -20.53 -2.77
CA ASP A 21 4.35 -20.60 -2.77
C ASP A 21 3.68 -19.25 -3.09
N LEU A 22 4.45 -18.24 -3.53
CA LEU A 22 3.96 -16.90 -3.84
C LEU A 22 3.97 -16.62 -5.35
N THR A 23 2.97 -15.86 -5.80
CA THR A 23 2.92 -15.21 -7.11
C THR A 23 3.16 -13.72 -6.93
N LEU A 24 4.36 -13.26 -7.26
CA LEU A 24 4.78 -11.87 -7.11
C LEU A 24 4.31 -11.05 -8.32
N LEU A 25 3.86 -9.81 -8.07
CA LEU A 25 3.55 -8.81 -9.09
C LEU A 25 4.75 -7.87 -9.23
N LEU A 26 5.47 -7.98 -10.35
CA LEU A 26 6.59 -7.09 -10.65
C LEU A 26 6.08 -5.65 -10.84
N PRO A 27 6.82 -4.63 -10.35
CA PRO A 27 6.46 -3.22 -10.55
C PRO A 27 6.55 -2.75 -12.01
N GLY A 28 7.38 -3.42 -12.81
CA GLY A 28 7.61 -3.16 -14.23
C GLY A 28 8.17 -4.40 -14.92
N GLU A 29 8.10 -4.47 -16.26
CA GLU A 29 8.59 -5.61 -17.05
C GLU A 29 10.11 -5.83 -16.87
N LYS A 30 10.86 -4.78 -16.52
CA LYS A 30 12.34 -4.81 -16.40
C LYS A 30 12.80 -3.99 -15.20
N GLY A 31 13.95 -4.35 -14.65
CA GLY A 31 14.67 -3.57 -13.63
C GLY A 31 14.37 -3.94 -12.17
N PHE A 32 13.47 -4.91 -11.92
CA PHE A 32 13.02 -5.27 -10.57
C PHE A 32 13.32 -6.72 -10.17
N LEU A 33 13.77 -7.56 -11.11
CA LEU A 33 14.10 -8.96 -10.88
C LEU A 33 15.59 -9.16 -11.18
N THR A 34 16.30 -9.77 -10.24
CA THR A 34 17.68 -10.26 -10.41
C THR A 34 17.73 -11.78 -10.16
N GLU A 35 18.89 -12.40 -10.31
CA GLU A 35 19.09 -13.81 -9.97
C GLU A 35 18.93 -14.10 -8.47
N GLU A 36 19.05 -13.07 -7.62
CA GLU A 36 19.10 -13.21 -6.17
C GLU A 36 17.90 -12.59 -5.45
N SER A 37 17.12 -11.74 -6.12
CA SER A 37 16.09 -10.95 -5.44
C SER A 37 15.05 -10.34 -6.36
N VAL A 38 13.94 -9.89 -5.76
CA VAL A 38 12.91 -9.10 -6.41
C VAL A 38 12.61 -7.83 -5.61
N ALA A 39 12.68 -6.67 -6.26
CA ALA A 39 12.21 -5.40 -5.72
C ALA A 39 10.71 -5.24 -6.00
N LEU A 40 9.91 -5.02 -4.96
CA LEU A 40 8.45 -4.91 -5.04
C LEU A 40 7.97 -3.59 -4.43
N ASN A 41 6.87 -3.09 -4.98
CA ASN A 41 6.12 -1.97 -4.40
C ASN A 41 4.72 -2.47 -4.04
N LEU A 42 4.49 -2.74 -2.74
CA LEU A 42 3.21 -3.34 -2.30
C LEU A 42 2.00 -2.43 -2.52
N SER A 43 2.21 -1.13 -2.79
CA SER A 43 1.13 -0.23 -3.20
C SER A 43 0.58 -0.51 -4.60
N TYR A 44 1.25 -1.34 -5.41
CA TYR A 44 0.77 -1.73 -6.74
C TYR A 44 -0.24 -2.89 -6.69
N TRP A 45 -0.41 -3.51 -5.53
CA TRP A 45 -1.47 -4.50 -5.30
C TRP A 45 -2.79 -3.77 -5.06
N VAL A 46 -3.42 -3.34 -6.14
CA VAL A 46 -4.76 -2.74 -6.12
C VAL A 46 -5.79 -3.83 -5.83
N TYR A 47 -5.91 -4.21 -4.56
CA TYR A 47 -6.78 -5.30 -4.09
C TYR A 47 -8.22 -5.28 -4.62
N PRO A 48 -8.95 -4.15 -4.72
CA PRO A 48 -10.29 -4.15 -5.31
C PRO A 48 -10.28 -4.60 -6.79
N ALA A 49 -9.26 -4.22 -7.56
CA ALA A 49 -9.10 -4.66 -8.94
C ALA A 49 -8.73 -6.15 -9.01
N LEU A 50 -7.80 -6.61 -8.16
CA LEU A 50 -7.42 -8.03 -8.10
C LEU A 50 -8.62 -8.92 -7.74
N ASN A 51 -9.45 -8.50 -6.77
CA ASN A 51 -10.70 -9.19 -6.41
C ASN A 51 -11.67 -9.29 -7.59
N HIS A 52 -11.82 -8.22 -8.36
CA HIS A 52 -12.68 -8.23 -9.53
C HIS A 52 -12.11 -9.15 -10.63
N PHE A 53 -10.81 -9.07 -10.91
CA PHE A 53 -10.17 -9.87 -11.97
C PHE A 53 -10.16 -11.37 -11.65
N ALA A 54 -10.04 -11.73 -10.36
CA ALA A 54 -10.06 -13.11 -9.87
C ALA A 54 -11.37 -13.84 -10.22
N GLN A 55 -12.47 -13.13 -10.46
CA GLN A 55 -13.75 -13.71 -10.90
C GLN A 55 -13.66 -14.39 -12.27
N SER A 56 -12.68 -14.01 -13.10
CA SER A 56 -12.50 -14.51 -14.47
C SER A 56 -11.15 -15.18 -14.72
N ASN A 57 -10.17 -14.99 -13.85
CA ASN A 57 -8.86 -15.64 -13.94
C ASN A 57 -8.27 -15.82 -12.53
N ALA A 58 -8.10 -17.07 -12.11
CA ALA A 58 -7.65 -17.46 -10.77
C ALA A 58 -6.26 -16.92 -10.39
N GLN A 59 -5.38 -16.65 -11.37
CA GLN A 59 -4.03 -16.13 -11.12
C GLN A 59 -4.06 -14.76 -10.42
N PHE A 60 -5.09 -13.94 -10.66
CA PHE A 60 -5.24 -12.69 -9.92
C PHE A 60 -5.62 -12.91 -8.44
N GLY A 61 -6.28 -14.03 -8.13
CA GLY A 61 -6.52 -14.48 -6.76
C GLY A 61 -5.21 -14.90 -6.07
N GLU A 62 -4.35 -15.65 -6.77
CA GLU A 62 -3.02 -16.06 -6.27
C GLU A 62 -2.13 -14.84 -5.98
N VAL A 63 -2.13 -13.86 -6.89
CA VAL A 63 -1.40 -12.58 -6.72
C VAL A 63 -1.93 -11.78 -5.53
N ARG A 64 -3.26 -11.72 -5.37
CA ARG A 64 -3.91 -11.08 -4.22
C ARG A 64 -3.46 -11.74 -2.92
N ASP A 65 -3.57 -13.06 -2.83
CA ASP A 65 -3.28 -13.80 -1.61
C ASP A 65 -1.79 -13.72 -1.25
N SER A 66 -0.92 -13.72 -2.27
CA SER A 66 0.52 -13.48 -2.11
C SER A 66 0.81 -12.07 -1.59
N GLY A 67 0.13 -11.04 -2.10
CA GLY A 67 0.25 -9.66 -1.59
C GLY A 67 -0.13 -9.53 -0.11
N LEU A 68 -1.22 -10.18 0.30
CA LEU A 68 -1.65 -10.23 1.70
C LEU A 68 -0.61 -10.96 2.56
N ALA A 69 -0.05 -12.08 2.09
CA ALA A 69 1.01 -12.81 2.80
C ALA A 69 2.30 -12.01 2.93
N LEU A 70 2.66 -11.23 1.90
CA LEU A 70 3.81 -10.32 1.94
C LEU A 70 3.59 -9.18 2.95
N LEU A 71 2.41 -8.57 3.00
CA LEU A 71 2.10 -7.52 3.99
C LEU A 71 2.17 -8.01 5.44
N LYS A 72 1.88 -9.30 5.71
CA LYS A 72 2.05 -9.86 7.06
C LYS A 72 3.52 -9.91 7.48
N GLN A 73 4.43 -10.04 6.53
CA GLN A 73 5.88 -10.15 6.74
C GLN A 73 6.61 -8.80 6.63
N ALA A 74 6.17 -7.92 5.74
CA ALA A 74 6.76 -6.61 5.46
C ALA A 74 6.37 -5.57 6.54
N LYS A 75 6.80 -5.81 7.78
CA LYS A 75 6.52 -4.97 8.94
C LYS A 75 7.82 -4.44 9.50
N PHE A 76 8.06 -3.14 9.32
CA PHE A 76 9.32 -2.51 9.68
C PHE A 76 9.14 -1.35 10.67
N GLY A 77 10.21 -1.06 11.40
CA GLY A 77 10.26 0.01 12.40
C GLY A 77 9.28 -0.18 13.56
N ARG A 78 9.26 0.83 14.45
CA ARG A 78 8.39 0.86 15.63
C ARG A 78 6.89 0.73 15.31
N TRP A 79 6.47 1.18 14.13
CA TRP A 79 5.06 1.19 13.70
C TRP A 79 4.63 -0.03 12.89
N GLN A 80 5.55 -0.95 12.60
CA GLN A 80 5.24 -2.19 11.90
C GLN A 80 4.59 -1.93 10.52
N LEU A 81 5.08 -0.90 9.83
CA LEU A 81 4.58 -0.46 8.52
C LEU A 81 5.41 -1.08 7.39
N PRO A 82 4.82 -1.34 6.21
CA PRO A 82 5.58 -1.70 5.03
C PRO A 82 6.32 -0.48 4.47
N ALA A 83 7.44 -0.73 3.81
CA ALA A 83 8.15 0.30 3.05
C ALA A 83 7.43 0.59 1.72
N ASP A 84 7.65 1.78 1.16
CA ASP A 84 7.29 2.14 -0.23
C ASP A 84 7.83 1.08 -1.21
N TRP A 85 9.06 0.64 -0.95
CA TRP A 85 9.75 -0.38 -1.72
C TRP A 85 10.39 -1.42 -0.80
N ILE A 86 10.12 -2.70 -1.07
CA ILE A 86 10.73 -3.83 -0.38
C ILE A 86 11.61 -4.62 -1.34
N LEU A 87 12.60 -5.32 -0.79
CA LEU A 87 13.36 -6.33 -1.49
C LEU A 87 13.04 -7.69 -0.87
N VAL A 88 12.57 -8.62 -1.70
CA VAL A 88 12.41 -10.03 -1.35
C VAL A 88 13.66 -10.75 -1.81
N SER A 89 14.48 -11.22 -0.86
CA SER A 89 15.67 -12.02 -1.21
C SER A 89 15.26 -13.46 -1.48
N PHE A 90 15.97 -14.11 -2.39
CA PHE A 90 15.89 -15.54 -2.60
C PHE A 90 16.73 -16.32 -1.57
N ASP A 91 17.63 -15.62 -0.89
CA ASP A 91 18.32 -16.12 0.31
C ASP A 91 17.32 -16.32 1.47
N PRO A 92 17.15 -17.57 1.96
CA PRO A 92 16.24 -17.87 3.06
C PRO A 92 16.58 -17.17 4.38
N GLU A 93 17.82 -16.72 4.59
CA GLU A 93 18.22 -15.99 5.81
C GLU A 93 17.80 -14.51 5.80
N LYS A 94 17.43 -13.96 4.63
CA LYS A 94 17.10 -12.54 4.44
C LYS A 94 15.78 -12.38 3.68
N SER A 95 14.66 -12.84 4.25
CA SER A 95 13.44 -13.01 3.45
C SER A 95 12.86 -11.70 2.87
N ILE A 96 12.69 -10.64 3.67
CA ILE A 96 12.12 -9.37 3.22
C ILE A 96 12.72 -8.19 4.00
N GLN A 97 13.13 -7.13 3.31
CA GLN A 97 13.67 -5.90 3.90
C GLN A 97 13.24 -4.65 3.12
N PRO A 98 13.28 -3.44 3.70
CA PRO A 98 13.18 -2.21 2.93
C PRO A 98 14.26 -2.18 1.83
N TRP A 99 13.92 -1.77 0.62
CA TRP A 99 14.87 -1.77 -0.47
C TRP A 99 15.89 -0.65 -0.31
N GLN A 100 17.16 -1.00 -0.09
CA GLN A 100 18.23 -0.05 0.21
C GLN A 100 18.52 0.95 -0.91
N GLN A 101 18.22 0.60 -2.17
CA GLN A 101 18.36 1.51 -3.31
C GLN A 101 17.24 2.57 -3.36
N SER A 102 16.27 2.49 -2.45
CA SER A 102 15.18 3.45 -2.27
C SER A 102 15.27 4.12 -0.90
N SER A 103 14.32 5.01 -0.60
CA SER A 103 14.31 5.87 0.59
C SER A 103 13.97 5.15 1.92
N GLN A 104 13.87 3.81 1.94
CA GLN A 104 13.64 2.97 3.13
C GLN A 104 12.55 3.51 4.08
N ARG A 105 11.51 4.11 3.50
CA ARG A 105 10.45 4.81 4.22
C ARG A 105 9.09 4.18 3.99
N TYR A 106 8.17 4.45 4.90
CA TYR A 106 6.74 4.43 4.59
C TYR A 106 6.32 5.85 4.22
N GLY A 107 5.75 6.05 3.04
CA GLY A 107 5.38 7.38 2.57
C GLY A 107 4.44 7.35 1.36
N TYR A 108 4.85 8.06 0.30
CA TYR A 108 3.99 8.38 -0.85
C TYR A 108 3.46 7.18 -1.64
N ASP A 109 4.14 6.05 -1.60
CA ASP A 109 3.63 4.85 -2.27
C ASP A 109 2.79 4.03 -1.29
N ALA A 110 3.38 3.66 -0.15
CA ALA A 110 2.79 2.74 0.81
C ALA A 110 1.52 3.27 1.48
N VAL A 111 1.29 4.60 1.50
CA VAL A 111 0.03 5.20 2.00
C VAL A 111 -1.21 4.71 1.25
N ARG A 112 -1.09 4.24 0.00
CA ARG A 112 -2.22 3.68 -0.77
C ARG A 112 -2.62 2.28 -0.31
N ILE A 113 -1.75 1.56 0.40
CA ILE A 113 -2.01 0.19 0.85
C ILE A 113 -3.24 0.12 1.78
N PRO A 114 -3.34 0.91 2.87
CA PRO A 114 -4.52 0.86 3.75
C PRO A 114 -5.82 1.23 3.02
N LEU A 115 -5.76 2.16 2.06
CA LEU A 115 -6.90 2.48 1.20
C LEU A 115 -7.37 1.24 0.43
N TYR A 116 -6.47 0.57 -0.29
CA TYR A 116 -6.84 -0.61 -1.09
C TYR A 116 -7.29 -1.80 -0.24
N LEU A 117 -6.70 -2.00 0.94
CA LEU A 117 -7.14 -3.02 1.88
C LEU A 117 -8.58 -2.75 2.35
N LYS A 118 -8.88 -1.53 2.82
CA LYS A 118 -10.23 -1.18 3.28
C LYS A 118 -11.25 -1.25 2.13
N TRP A 119 -10.90 -0.73 0.96
CA TRP A 119 -11.75 -0.79 -0.24
C TRP A 119 -12.05 -2.24 -0.68
N ALA A 120 -11.09 -3.15 -0.53
CA ALA A 120 -11.27 -4.57 -0.82
C ALA A 120 -12.04 -5.35 0.27
N GLY A 121 -12.46 -4.71 1.37
CA GLY A 121 -13.20 -5.36 2.45
C GLY A 121 -12.34 -5.92 3.59
N HIS A 122 -11.05 -5.56 3.65
CA HIS A 122 -10.14 -6.00 4.71
C HIS A 122 -10.06 -5.00 5.89
N ALA A 123 -11.08 -4.16 6.09
CA ALA A 123 -11.11 -3.09 7.08
C ALA A 123 -10.85 -3.55 8.53
N SER A 124 -11.35 -4.73 8.90
CA SER A 124 -11.21 -5.33 10.22
C SER A 124 -10.02 -6.30 10.34
N SER A 125 -9.19 -6.40 9.30
CA SER A 125 -8.06 -7.33 9.31
C SER A 125 -6.90 -6.81 10.15
N GLU A 126 -6.09 -7.75 10.68
CA GLU A 126 -4.80 -7.45 11.31
C GLU A 126 -3.84 -6.65 10.40
N LEU A 127 -4.08 -6.64 9.09
CA LEU A 127 -3.29 -5.89 8.12
C LEU A 127 -3.52 -4.38 8.21
N VAL A 128 -4.71 -3.94 8.63
CA VAL A 128 -5.05 -2.51 8.74
C VAL A 128 -4.57 -1.89 10.07
N ALA A 129 -4.45 -2.71 11.12
CA ALA A 129 -4.14 -2.25 12.47
C ALA A 129 -2.85 -1.42 12.60
N PRO A 130 -1.72 -1.74 11.93
CA PRO A 130 -0.50 -0.92 12.02
C PRO A 130 -0.70 0.52 11.55
N TYR A 131 -1.45 0.73 10.47
CA TYR A 131 -1.71 2.07 9.93
C TYR A 131 -2.60 2.90 10.87
N ALA A 132 -3.63 2.28 11.46
CA ALA A 132 -4.45 2.96 12.46
C ALA A 132 -3.60 3.35 13.68
N LYS A 133 -2.79 2.43 14.22
CA LYS A 133 -1.89 2.72 15.35
C LYS A 133 -0.90 3.82 15.04
N PHE A 134 -0.36 3.84 13.81
CA PHE A 134 0.51 4.90 13.32
C PHE A 134 -0.19 6.25 13.43
N VAL A 135 -1.37 6.41 12.83
CA VAL A 135 -2.13 7.68 12.87
C VAL A 135 -2.45 8.10 14.31
N HIS A 136 -2.93 7.17 15.15
CA HIS A 136 -3.23 7.44 16.56
C HIS A 136 -2.01 7.93 17.37
N SER A 137 -0.81 7.48 17.02
CA SER A 137 0.43 7.91 17.67
C SER A 137 0.75 9.39 17.45
N PHE A 138 0.13 10.01 16.43
CA PHE A 138 0.35 11.42 16.08
C PHE A 138 -0.81 12.35 16.45
N CYS A 139 -1.95 11.83 16.91
CA CYS A 139 -3.14 12.68 17.16
C CYS A 139 -2.90 13.74 18.25
N ALA A 140 -2.10 13.41 19.26
CA ALA A 140 -1.73 14.37 20.31
C ALA A 140 -0.75 15.47 19.85
N PHE A 141 -0.15 15.34 18.67
CA PHE A 141 0.85 16.26 18.15
C PHE A 141 0.30 17.21 17.07
N GLU A 142 -0.97 17.06 16.69
CA GLU A 142 -1.65 17.80 15.61
C GLU A 142 -0.89 17.79 14.25
N LEU A 143 0.09 16.90 14.10
CA LEU A 143 0.98 16.77 12.95
C LEU A 143 1.12 15.29 12.59
N LEU A 144 0.56 14.90 11.45
CA LEU A 144 0.75 13.57 10.88
C LEU A 144 1.89 13.63 9.85
N PRO A 145 3.02 12.91 10.01
CA PRO A 145 4.11 13.00 9.04
C PRO A 145 3.71 12.45 7.66
N ASP A 146 4.19 13.09 6.59
CA ASP A 146 4.00 12.66 5.20
C ASP A 146 4.78 11.37 4.87
N TRP A 147 5.91 11.15 5.53
CA TRP A 147 6.65 9.89 5.52
C TRP A 147 7.45 9.65 6.81
N VAL A 148 7.78 8.39 7.07
CA VAL A 148 8.62 7.96 8.19
C VAL A 148 9.74 7.04 7.73
N ASP A 149 10.94 7.24 8.27
CA ASP A 149 12.08 6.36 8.06
C ASP A 149 11.89 5.08 8.89
N LEU A 150 11.99 3.92 8.24
CA LEU A 150 11.75 2.62 8.87
C LEU A 150 13.00 2.03 9.53
N THR A 151 14.16 2.67 9.35
CA THR A 151 15.47 2.24 9.87
C THR A 151 15.98 3.12 11.00
N ALA A 152 15.74 4.43 10.92
CA ALA A 152 16.24 5.42 11.87
C ALA A 152 15.20 5.83 12.93
N GLU A 153 13.98 5.28 12.86
CA GLU A 153 12.82 5.68 13.67
C GLU A 153 12.52 7.19 13.63
N THR A 154 13.03 7.90 12.63
CA THR A 154 12.79 9.32 12.43
C THR A 154 11.53 9.55 11.63
N VAL A 155 10.85 10.65 11.93
CA VAL A 155 9.69 11.12 11.18
C VAL A 155 10.07 12.38 10.43
N HIS A 156 9.53 12.55 9.24
CA HIS A 156 9.65 13.82 8.57
C HIS A 156 8.82 14.89 9.28
N MET A 157 9.34 16.11 9.37
CA MET A 157 8.67 17.20 10.08
C MET A 157 7.57 17.88 9.25
N ASN A 158 7.38 17.50 7.99
CA ASN A 158 6.26 18.01 7.19
C ASN A 158 5.01 17.16 7.40
N SER A 159 3.85 17.85 7.36
CA SER A 159 2.56 17.17 7.46
C SER A 159 2.21 16.45 6.17
N ALA A 160 1.63 15.26 6.31
CA ALA A 160 0.85 14.57 5.29
C ALA A 160 -0.16 15.53 4.67
N ASP A 161 -0.25 15.52 3.33
CA ASP A 161 -1.14 16.39 2.57
C ASP A 161 -2.62 16.01 2.72
N ALA A 162 -3.51 16.79 2.09
CA ALA A 162 -4.95 16.54 2.17
C ALA A 162 -5.37 15.15 1.64
N GLY A 163 -4.73 14.67 0.58
CA GLY A 163 -5.00 13.36 -0.02
C GLY A 163 -4.58 12.21 0.88
N MET A 164 -3.39 12.29 1.48
CA MET A 164 -2.93 11.32 2.48
C MET A 164 -3.85 11.32 3.71
N ARG A 165 -4.21 12.50 4.23
CA ARG A 165 -5.16 12.62 5.36
C ARG A 165 -6.52 12.03 5.04
N ALA A 166 -7.02 12.23 3.81
CA ALA A 166 -8.27 11.62 3.36
C ALA A 166 -8.22 10.09 3.40
N ILE A 167 -7.09 9.46 3.06
CA ILE A 167 -6.91 8.02 3.19
C ILE A 167 -7.02 7.58 4.65
N TYR A 168 -6.38 8.29 5.58
CA TYR A 168 -6.42 7.93 6.99
C TYR A 168 -7.79 8.18 7.62
N HIS A 169 -8.48 9.26 7.24
CA HIS A 169 -9.87 9.48 7.64
C HIS A 169 -10.76 8.34 7.13
N TYR A 170 -10.64 7.99 5.85
CA TYR A 170 -11.35 6.86 5.27
C TYR A 170 -11.02 5.57 6.03
N LEU A 171 -9.75 5.33 6.38
CA LEU A 171 -9.32 4.15 7.13
C LEU A 171 -9.99 4.06 8.51
N LEU A 172 -9.91 5.15 9.29
CA LEU A 172 -10.36 5.21 10.68
C LEU A 172 -11.88 5.29 10.83
N GLY A 173 -12.61 5.81 9.83
CA GLY A 173 -14.06 5.99 9.92
C GLY A 173 -14.42 6.94 11.08
N ASP A 174 -15.38 6.54 11.93
CA ASP A 174 -15.82 7.38 13.05
C ASP A 174 -14.70 7.73 14.04
N SER A 175 -13.72 6.85 14.25
CA SER A 175 -12.54 7.11 15.09
C SER A 175 -11.64 8.20 14.54
N ALA A 176 -11.82 8.65 13.29
CA ALA A 176 -11.09 9.80 12.77
C ALA A 176 -11.41 11.09 13.55
N ARG A 177 -12.60 11.19 14.17
CA ARG A 177 -13.00 12.34 14.98
C ARG A 177 -12.16 12.52 16.24
N ASP A 178 -11.51 11.45 16.70
CA ASP A 178 -10.59 11.48 17.84
C ASP A 178 -9.22 12.06 17.45
N CYS A 179 -9.01 12.32 16.16
CA CYS A 179 -7.72 12.66 15.55
C CYS A 179 -7.88 13.79 14.52
N GLU A 180 -8.10 15.02 14.99
CA GLU A 180 -8.08 16.19 14.12
C GLU A 180 -6.64 16.67 13.92
N PHE A 181 -6.12 16.49 12.70
CA PHE A 181 -4.85 17.09 12.29
C PHE A 181 -5.07 18.50 11.78
N ASN A 182 -4.11 19.40 12.06
CA ASN A 182 -4.20 20.77 11.55
C ASN A 182 -4.45 20.75 10.04
N GLN A 183 -5.50 21.45 9.61
CA GLN A 183 -5.86 21.60 8.20
C GLN A 183 -4.88 22.56 7.53
N TYR A 184 -3.60 22.18 7.47
CA TYR A 184 -2.69 22.85 6.57
C TYR A 184 -3.21 22.59 5.15
N VAL A 185 -3.79 23.63 4.57
CA VAL A 185 -4.21 23.65 3.17
C VAL A 185 -2.94 23.74 2.35
N SER A 186 -2.45 22.58 1.91
CA SER A 186 -1.41 22.55 0.89
C SER A 186 -1.95 23.15 -0.40
N GLU A 187 -1.10 23.77 -1.21
CA GLU A 187 -1.48 24.12 -2.58
C GLU A 187 -1.99 22.87 -3.32
N PRO A 188 -3.01 23.02 -4.20
CA PRO A 188 -3.48 21.92 -5.02
C PRO A 188 -2.32 21.27 -5.76
N ASN A 189 -2.18 19.96 -5.60
CA ASN A 189 -1.17 19.20 -6.30
C ASN A 189 -1.77 17.88 -6.79
N TYR A 190 -1.31 17.47 -7.97
CA TYR A 190 -1.82 16.30 -8.68
C TYR A 190 -1.86 15.04 -7.81
N TYR A 191 -0.85 14.83 -6.98
CA TYR A 191 -0.76 13.64 -6.12
C TYR A 191 -1.87 13.63 -5.08
N SER A 192 -2.02 14.70 -4.30
CA SER A 192 -3.06 14.85 -3.28
C SER A 192 -4.46 14.72 -3.88
N ASP A 193 -4.70 15.36 -5.03
CA ASP A 193 -6.00 15.35 -5.71
C ASP A 193 -6.39 13.94 -6.18
N VAL A 194 -5.44 13.19 -6.74
CA VAL A 194 -5.67 11.80 -7.15
C VAL A 194 -5.99 10.91 -5.94
N LEU A 195 -5.28 11.07 -4.81
CA LEU A 195 -5.60 10.30 -3.61
C LEU A 195 -7.00 10.61 -3.09
N ALA A 196 -7.40 11.88 -3.08
CA ALA A 196 -8.74 12.28 -2.67
C ALA A 196 -9.82 11.68 -3.59
N LEU A 197 -9.60 11.66 -4.91
CA LEU A 197 -10.51 11.02 -5.86
C LEU A 197 -10.61 9.50 -5.66
N LEU A 198 -9.50 8.83 -5.36
CA LEU A 198 -9.50 7.40 -5.06
C LEU A 198 -10.28 7.08 -3.77
N VAL A 199 -10.17 7.92 -2.75
CA VAL A 199 -10.97 7.80 -1.52
C VAL A 199 -12.46 7.96 -1.83
N GLN A 200 -12.85 9.00 -2.59
CA GLN A 200 -14.23 9.20 -3.00
C GLN A 200 -14.80 8.00 -3.78
N ALA A 201 -14.02 7.42 -4.69
CA ALA A 201 -14.42 6.22 -5.42
C ALA A 201 -14.60 5.00 -4.49
N ALA A 202 -13.73 4.84 -3.49
CA ALA A 202 -13.83 3.77 -2.50
C ALA A 202 -15.09 3.91 -1.62
N GLU A 203 -15.42 5.14 -1.20
CA GLU A 203 -16.64 5.45 -0.43
C GLU A 203 -17.91 5.21 -1.22
N GLN A 204 -17.97 5.67 -2.48
CA GLN A 204 -19.12 5.46 -3.35
C GLN A 204 -19.43 3.97 -3.56
N ILE A 205 -18.40 3.16 -3.77
CA ILE A 205 -18.56 1.71 -3.95
C ILE A 205 -18.97 1.03 -2.63
N ALA A 206 -18.47 1.52 -1.48
CA ALA A 206 -18.88 0.99 -0.18
C ALA A 206 -20.36 1.29 0.12
N MET A 207 -20.86 2.47 -0.23
CA MET A 207 -22.28 2.84 -0.05
C MET A 207 -23.24 2.10 -1.00
N ALA A 208 -22.74 1.59 -2.13
CA ALA A 208 -23.53 0.86 -3.10
C ALA A 208 -23.69 -0.65 -2.78
N ARG A 209 -23.06 -1.14 -1.71
CA ARG A 209 -23.16 -2.52 -1.22
C ARG A 209 -24.15 -2.62 -0.06
#